data_AF-A0A3B8WT99-F1
#
_entry.id   AF-A0A3B8WT99-F1
#
_cell.length_a   1.000
_cell.length_b   1.000
_cell.length_c   1.000
_cell.angle_alpha   90.00
_cell.angle_beta   90.00
_cell.angle_gamma   90.00
#
_symmetry.space_group_name_H-M   'P 1'
#
loop_
_entity.id
_entity.type
_entity.pdbx_description
1 polymer ?
#
loop_
_entity_poly.entity_id
_entity_poly.type
_entity_poly.pdbx_seq_one_letter_code
_entity_poly.pdbx_strand_id
1 'polypeptide(L)'
;VKYGYNKIALGHHMDDILETLLMNMLGKGELSTMPPRLNYAKYPLSIIRPLCYADVETIKAHAKEQGYISTTCTCMYQDNSGRKDARARLEALTGGDRAAKRRMFDSLRNINSEYLP
;
A
#
# COMPACT_ATOMS: atom_id res chain seq x y z
N VAL A 1 18.69 8.10 18.64
CA VAL A 1 17.22 7.93 18.82
C VAL A 1 16.81 8.67 20.09
N LYS A 2 16.16 9.84 19.99
CA LYS A 2 15.92 10.75 21.14
C LYS A 2 15.00 10.19 22.24
N TYR A 3 14.15 9.22 21.89
CA TYR A 3 13.12 8.67 22.79
C TYR A 3 13.08 7.12 22.82
N GLY A 4 14.13 6.45 22.34
CA GLY A 4 14.19 4.98 22.31
C GLY A 4 13.27 4.27 21.30
N TYR A 5 12.46 4.98 20.51
CA TYR A 5 11.61 4.38 19.47
C TYR A 5 12.41 3.71 18.35
N ASN A 6 12.05 2.46 18.03
CA ASN A 6 12.70 1.66 16.99
C ASN A 6 11.81 1.34 15.79
N LYS A 7 10.57 1.88 15.73
CA LYS A 7 9.64 1.71 14.59
C LYS A 7 8.92 2.99 14.22
N ILE A 8 8.63 3.14 12.94
CA ILE A 8 7.72 4.14 12.39
C ILE A 8 6.53 3.39 11.79
N ALA A 9 5.33 3.63 12.31
CA ALA A 9 4.10 3.10 11.75
C ALA A 9 3.56 4.05 10.67
N LEU A 10 3.33 3.54 9.48
CA LEU A 10 2.71 4.26 8.38
C LEU A 10 1.34 3.67 8.06
N GLY A 11 0.34 4.52 7.85
CA GLY A 11 -1.06 4.15 7.61
C GLY A 11 -1.33 3.57 6.21
N HIS A 12 -0.33 3.00 5.54
CA HIS A 12 -0.50 2.41 4.21
C HIS A 12 -1.40 1.17 4.28
N HIS A 13 -2.43 1.16 3.44
CA HIS A 13 -3.41 0.09 3.36
C HIS A 13 -3.17 -0.85 2.17
N MET A 14 -3.98 -1.89 2.02
CA MET A 14 -3.82 -2.90 0.96
C MET A 14 -3.83 -2.26 -0.43
N ASP A 15 -4.75 -1.33 -0.70
CA ASP A 15 -4.81 -0.64 -1.99
C ASP A 15 -3.52 0.15 -2.30
N ASP A 16 -2.89 0.82 -1.32
CA ASP A 16 -1.61 1.54 -1.54
C ASP A 16 -0.48 0.59 -1.97
N ILE A 17 -0.49 -0.64 -1.44
CA ILE A 17 0.48 -1.67 -1.78
C ILE A 17 0.26 -2.16 -3.22
N LEU A 18 -1.00 -2.35 -3.63
CA LEU A 18 -1.33 -2.74 -5.01
C LEU A 18 -1.05 -1.61 -6.00
N GLU A 19 -1.33 -0.36 -5.64
CA GLU A 19 -0.98 0.81 -6.43
C GLU A 19 0.55 0.89 -6.64
N THR A 20 1.33 0.71 -5.57
CA THR A 20 2.80 0.71 -5.66
C THR A 20 3.33 -0.45 -6.51
N LEU A 21 2.71 -1.63 -6.40
CA LEU A 21 3.03 -2.77 -7.25
C LEU A 21 2.85 -2.41 -8.73
N LEU A 22 1.71 -1.83 -9.10
CA LEU A 22 1.45 -1.43 -10.48
C LEU A 22 2.43 -0.35 -10.96
N MET A 23 2.75 0.63 -10.11
CA MET A 23 3.73 1.66 -10.43
C MET A 23 5.12 1.06 -10.71
N ASN A 24 5.59 0.13 -9.88
CA ASN A 24 6.90 -0.47 -10.07
C ASN A 24 6.92 -1.45 -11.26
N MET A 25 5.89 -2.28 -11.40
CA MET A 25 5.79 -3.24 -12.49
C MET A 25 5.73 -2.56 -13.86
N LEU A 26 4.93 -1.49 -13.98
CA LEU A 26 4.72 -0.80 -15.26
C LEU A 26 5.73 0.32 -15.52
N GLY A 27 6.19 1.01 -14.47
CA GLY A 27 7.09 2.15 -14.61
C GLY A 27 8.58 1.80 -14.48
N LYS A 28 8.91 0.72 -13.79
CA LYS A 28 10.30 0.30 -13.52
C LYS A 28 10.64 -1.11 -14.02
N GLY A 29 9.65 -1.89 -14.44
CA GLY A 29 9.85 -3.30 -14.81
C GLY A 29 10.19 -4.20 -13.62
N GLU A 30 9.78 -3.80 -12.40
CA GLU A 30 10.10 -4.54 -11.18
C GLU A 30 8.84 -5.16 -10.55
N LEU A 31 8.91 -6.45 -10.21
CA LEU A 31 7.91 -7.07 -9.34
C LEU A 31 8.20 -6.73 -7.87
N SER A 32 8.00 -5.46 -7.52
CA SER A 32 8.32 -4.91 -6.20
C SER A 32 7.18 -4.05 -5.66
N THR A 33 7.01 -4.01 -4.34
CA THR A 33 6.02 -3.16 -3.68
C THR A 33 6.52 -2.68 -2.31
N MET A 34 5.61 -2.29 -1.43
CA MET A 34 5.84 -1.90 -0.06
C MET A 34 5.67 -3.10 0.90
N PRO A 35 6.74 -3.71 1.41
CA PRO A 35 6.60 -4.83 2.35
C PRO A 35 5.94 -4.36 3.66
N PRO A 36 5.17 -5.22 4.36
CA PRO A 36 4.54 -4.87 5.64
C PRO A 36 5.53 -4.37 6.70
N ARG A 37 6.77 -4.87 6.65
CA ARG A 37 7.89 -4.41 7.47
C ARG A 37 9.10 -4.16 6.58
N LEU A 38 9.71 -2.99 6.72
CA LEU A 38 10.97 -2.64 6.08
C LEU A 38 12.00 -2.30 7.16
N ASN A 39 13.12 -3.01 7.18
CA ASN A 39 14.23 -2.72 8.11
C ASN A 39 15.23 -1.79 7.43
N TYR A 40 15.68 -0.75 8.13
CA TYR A 40 16.80 0.06 7.65
C TYR A 40 18.13 -0.65 7.95
N ALA A 41 19.02 -0.70 6.96
CA ALA A 41 20.34 -1.31 7.13
C ALA A 41 21.29 -0.43 7.98
N LYS A 42 21.17 0.90 7.87
CA LYS A 42 22.10 1.85 8.50
C LYS A 42 21.71 2.26 9.93
N TYR A 43 20.45 2.07 10.31
CA TYR A 43 19.93 2.53 11.61
C TYR A 43 19.03 1.44 12.19
N PRO A 44 18.95 1.29 13.54
CA PRO A 44 18.09 0.33 14.22
C PRO A 44 16.62 0.78 14.22
N LEU A 45 16.10 1.05 13.02
CA LEU A 45 14.77 1.57 12.76
C LEU A 45 14.06 0.67 11.75
N SER A 46 12.77 0.46 11.94
CA SER A 46 11.94 -0.25 10.97
C SER A 46 10.70 0.57 10.62
N ILE A 47 10.30 0.57 9.34
CA ILE A 47 8.95 0.99 8.95
C ILE A 47 8.03 -0.22 9.08
N ILE A 48 6.86 -0.01 9.67
CA ILE A 48 5.77 -0.98 9.72
C ILE A 48 4.51 -0.39 9.08
N ARG A 49 3.71 -1.24 8.44
CA ARG A 49 2.44 -0.89 7.79
C ARG A 49 1.32 -1.75 8.37
N PRO A 50 0.76 -1.37 9.54
CA PRO A 50 -0.21 -2.21 10.25
C PRO A 50 -1.48 -2.47 9.45
N LEU A 51 -1.85 -1.55 8.55
CA LEU A 51 -3.08 -1.63 7.75
C LEU A 51 -2.90 -2.36 6.42
N CYS A 52 -1.76 -3.03 6.18
CA CYS A 52 -1.44 -3.67 4.90
C CYS A 52 -2.45 -4.73 4.42
N TYR A 53 -3.30 -5.28 5.30
CA TYR A 53 -4.36 -6.23 4.96
C TYR A 53 -5.76 -5.63 4.90
N ALA A 54 -5.91 -4.37 5.31
CA ALA A 54 -7.18 -3.67 5.29
C ALA A 54 -7.34 -2.95 3.95
N ASP A 55 -8.49 -3.13 3.31
CA ASP A 55 -8.93 -2.30 2.20
C ASP A 55 -9.44 -0.95 2.69
N VAL A 56 -9.44 0.02 1.78
CA VAL A 56 -9.88 1.39 2.05
C VAL A 56 -11.32 1.46 2.57
N GLU A 57 -12.23 0.61 2.10
CA GLU A 57 -13.64 0.63 2.51
C GLU A 57 -13.82 0.19 3.96
N THR A 58 -13.08 -0.84 4.38
CA THR A 58 -13.05 -1.28 5.78
C THR A 58 -12.50 -0.18 6.70
N ILE A 59 -11.43 0.50 6.28
CA ILE A 59 -10.84 1.60 7.06
C ILE A 59 -11.84 2.75 7.21
N LYS A 60 -12.53 3.13 6.13
CA LYS A 60 -13.55 4.18 6.15
C LYS A 60 -14.73 3.81 7.05
N ALA A 61 -15.23 2.58 6.96
CA ALA A 61 -16.33 2.10 7.79
C ALA A 61 -15.97 2.16 9.27
N HIS A 62 -14.78 1.67 9.64
CA HIS A 62 -14.28 1.72 11.00
C HIS A 62 -14.07 3.16 11.49
N ALA A 63 -13.48 4.04 10.67
CA ALA A 63 -13.28 5.44 11.03
C ALA A 63 -14.61 6.16 11.30
N LYS A 64 -15.65 5.86 10.53
CA LYS A 64 -17.00 6.40 10.74
C LYS A 64 -17.61 5.89 12.03
N GLU A 65 -17.52 4.59 12.30
CA GLU A 65 -18.04 3.96 13.52
C GLU A 65 -17.38 4.51 14.79
N GLN A 66 -16.07 4.72 14.75
CA GLN A 66 -15.30 5.24 15.89
C GLN A 66 -15.33 6.78 16.02
N GLY A 67 -15.98 7.48 15.08
CA GLY A 67 -16.06 8.94 15.09
C GLY A 67 -14.71 9.63 14.82
N TYR A 68 -13.81 9.02 14.07
CA TYR A 68 -12.54 9.64 13.71
C TYR A 68 -12.73 10.78 12.72
N ILE A 69 -12.06 11.90 12.97
CA ILE A 69 -12.03 13.04 12.06
C ILE A 69 -11.02 12.73 10.95
N SER A 70 -11.50 12.64 9.70
CA SER A 70 -10.62 12.55 8.54
C SER A 70 -10.30 13.95 8.01
N THR A 71 -9.01 14.26 7.83
CA THR A 71 -8.57 15.48 7.16
C THR A 71 -7.72 15.12 5.95
N THR A 72 -8.01 15.76 4.82
CA THR A 72 -7.21 15.59 3.60
C THR A 72 -6.27 16.78 3.47
N CYS A 73 -4.95 16.56 3.53
CA CYS A 73 -3.98 17.59 3.18
C CYS A 73 -3.93 17.72 1.66
N THR A 74 -4.69 18.65 1.09
CA THR A 74 -4.54 19.06 -0.31
C THR A 74 -3.36 20.03 -0.42
N CYS A 75 -2.14 19.51 -0.42
CA CYS A 75 -0.98 20.31 -0.80
C CYS A 75 -1.05 20.56 -2.31
N MET A 76 -1.22 21.82 -2.73
CA MET A 76 -1.32 22.19 -4.16
C MET A 76 -0.06 21.82 -4.97
N TYR A 77 1.07 21.55 -4.32
CA TYR A 77 2.35 21.24 -4.97
C TYR A 77 2.61 19.72 -5.12
N GLN A 78 1.78 18.86 -4.54
CA GLN A 78 1.89 17.42 -4.79
C GLN A 78 1.10 17.04 -6.04
N ASP A 79 1.77 17.07 -7.19
CA ASP A 79 1.27 16.44 -8.40
C ASP A 79 1.28 14.91 -8.21
N ASN A 80 0.25 14.41 -7.55
CA ASN A 80 0.09 12.99 -7.19
C ASN A 80 -0.34 12.15 -8.40
N SER A 81 0.02 12.57 -9.62
CA SER A 81 -0.43 12.03 -10.91
C SER A 81 -0.15 10.54 -11.02
N GLY A 82 1.08 10.10 -10.71
CA GLY A 82 1.46 8.68 -10.78
C GLY A 82 0.66 7.77 -9.85
N ARG A 83 0.35 8.21 -8.62
CA ARG A 83 -0.50 7.42 -7.70
C ARG A 83 -1.96 7.44 -8.12
N LYS A 84 -2.47 8.59 -8.57
CA LYS A 84 -3.84 8.70 -9.10
C LYS A 84 -4.03 7.76 -10.30
N ASP A 85 -3.07 7.72 -11.21
CA ASP A 85 -3.11 6.84 -12.38
C ASP A 85 -3.01 5.36 -11.99
N ALA A 86 -2.14 5.02 -11.05
CA ALA A 86 -2.04 3.65 -10.53
C ALA A 86 -3.36 3.18 -9.90
N ARG A 87 -4.01 4.07 -9.14
CA ARG A 87 -5.32 3.81 -8.55
C ARG A 87 -6.39 3.61 -9.63
N ALA A 88 -6.43 4.45 -10.66
CA ALA A 88 -7.37 4.30 -11.77
C ALA A 88 -7.17 2.95 -12.50
N ARG A 89 -5.90 2.55 -12.72
CA ARG A 89 -5.57 1.25 -13.31
C ARG A 89 -5.99 0.08 -12.42
N LEU A 90 -5.77 0.18 -11.11
CA LEU A 90 -6.20 -0.85 -10.16
C LEU A 90 -7.72 -1.02 -10.18
N GLU A 91 -8.46 0.09 -10.20
CA GLU A 91 -9.92 0.05 -10.33
C GLU A 91 -10.36 -0.56 -11.66
N ALA A 92 -9.72 -0.18 -12.77
CA ALA A 92 -10.03 -0.75 -14.09
C ALA A 92 -9.76 -2.27 -14.16
N LEU A 93 -8.70 -2.75 -13.52
CA LEU A 93 -8.34 -4.18 -13.48
C LEU A 93 -9.25 -5.00 -12.57
N THR A 94 -9.69 -4.43 -11.46
CA THR A 94 -10.44 -5.15 -10.43
C THR A 94 -11.95 -4.90 -10.52
N GLY A 95 -12.40 -3.92 -11.29
CA GLY A 95 -13.78 -3.47 -11.31
C GLY A 95 -14.26 -2.96 -9.95
N GLY A 96 -13.34 -2.57 -9.06
CA GLY A 96 -13.63 -2.27 -7.66
C GLY A 96 -13.95 -3.50 -6.79
N ASP A 97 -13.85 -4.73 -7.31
CA ASP A 97 -14.08 -5.95 -6.53
C ASP A 97 -13.01 -6.13 -5.44
N ARG A 98 -13.46 -6.07 -4.19
CA ARG A 98 -12.62 -6.30 -3.01
C ARG A 98 -11.97 -7.68 -3.04
N ALA A 99 -12.68 -8.70 -3.54
CA ALA A 99 -12.12 -10.05 -3.61
C ALA A 99 -11.01 -10.14 -4.67
N ALA A 100 -11.17 -9.47 -5.82
CA ALA A 100 -10.12 -9.37 -6.83
C ALA A 100 -8.87 -8.66 -6.31
N LYS A 101 -9.03 -7.50 -5.64
CA LYS A 101 -7.92 -6.80 -4.97
C LYS A 101 -7.20 -7.71 -3.97
N ARG A 102 -7.96 -8.45 -3.15
CA ARG A 102 -7.40 -9.37 -2.16
C ARG A 102 -6.62 -10.52 -2.82
N ARG A 103 -7.17 -11.15 -3.87
CA ARG A 103 -6.47 -12.19 -4.64
C ARG A 103 -5.18 -11.66 -5.27
N MET A 104 -5.18 -10.43 -5.78
CA MET A 104 -3.98 -9.78 -6.33
C MET A 104 -2.94 -9.49 -5.23
N PHE A 105 -3.36 -9.14 -4.02
CA PHE A 105 -2.45 -8.97 -2.89
C PHE A 105 -1.86 -10.31 -2.44
N ASP A 106 -2.69 -11.35 -2.34
CA ASP A 106 -2.27 -12.68 -1.91
C ASP A 106 -1.33 -13.33 -2.95
N SER A 107 -1.47 -13.02 -4.24
CA SER A 107 -0.58 -13.52 -5.30
C SER A 107 0.87 -13.08 -5.12
N LEU A 108 1.13 -11.96 -4.44
CA LEU A 108 2.49 -11.49 -4.11
C LEU A 108 3.27 -12.46 -3.21
N ARG A 109 2.58 -13.39 -2.55
CA ARG A 109 3.17 -14.42 -1.68
C ARG A 109 3.10 -15.81 -2.29
N ASN A 110 2.23 -16.00 -3.29
CA ASN A 110 1.96 -17.27 -3.93
C ASN A 110 2.65 -17.32 -5.30
N ILE A 111 3.96 -17.17 -5.29
CA ILE A 111 4.77 -17.14 -6.51
C ILE A 111 5.06 -18.58 -6.95
N ASN A 112 4.61 -18.93 -8.16
CA ASN A 112 5.01 -20.19 -8.78
C ASN A 112 6.25 -19.96 -9.67
N SER A 113 7.42 -20.32 -9.16
CA SER A 113 8.71 -20.10 -9.83
C SER A 113 8.89 -20.94 -11.11
N GLU A 114 8.14 -22.03 -11.28
CA GLU A 114 8.21 -22.87 -12.49
C GLU A 114 7.73 -22.12 -13.75
N TYR A 115 6.84 -21.15 -13.58
CA TYR A 115 6.25 -20.38 -14.68
C TYR A 115 6.78 -18.93 -14.74
N LEU A 116 7.92 -18.64 -14.10
CA LEU A 116 8.59 -17.34 -14.19
C LEU A 116 9.87 -17.44 -15.03
N PRO A 117 10.19 -16.39 -15.82
CA PRO A 117 11.44 -16.33 -16.59
C PRO A 117 12.69 -16.21 -15.71
#